data_AF-A0A0G1NQP5-F1
#
_entry.id   AF-A0A0G1NQP5-F1
#
_cell.length_a   1.000
_cell.length_b   1.000
_cell.length_c   1.000
_cell.angle_alpha   90.00
_cell.angle_beta   90.00
_cell.angle_gamma   90.00
#
_symmetry.space_group_name_H-M   'P 1'
#
loop_
_entity.id
_entity.type
_entity.pdbx_description
1 polymer ?
#
loop_
_entity_poly.entity_id
_entity_poly.type
_entity_poly.pdbx_seq_one_letter_code
_entity_poly.pdbx_strand_id
1 'polypeptide(L)'
;MKKFLVGILSVLLLMGLTVSLVSAANTVSFGTTGVGATAIQSGSTVELFTPDGAAGSAYIRLEIPGGIELDDIGSLSYTAQVLNPDTSGFAPEVVLNIDADGDGVLEGTGVDWMQSGHNPSALNGDNFLSGDNWPVSALVADGGMVNRNALGDYMYWSANDARDGLSFTLYSPFGSIGFPQHDIDETDRVYSIDFIAGTSGSFNNLRVLFESVELNETTYPVSVPQPTPTPTTDVCANIDGDQSGVPDGLHLDASGQNCVAF
;
A
#
# COMPACT_ATOMS: atom_id res chain seq x y z
N MET A 1 52.72 51.37 4.90
CA MET A 1 53.42 50.22 4.30
C MET A 1 52.41 49.37 3.55
N LYS A 2 52.71 49.07 2.28
CA LYS A 2 51.95 48.22 1.36
C LYS A 2 51.67 46.84 1.97
N LYS A 3 50.51 46.27 1.68
CA LYS A 3 50.38 44.88 1.21
C LYS A 3 49.03 44.69 0.49
N PHE A 4 49.16 44.43 -0.81
CA PHE A 4 48.16 43.89 -1.71
C PHE A 4 47.71 42.50 -1.23
N LEU A 5 46.43 42.16 -1.40
CA LEU A 5 46.05 40.81 -1.83
C LEU A 5 44.84 40.88 -2.78
N VAL A 6 44.97 40.08 -3.84
CA VAL A 6 44.15 39.98 -5.06
C VAL A 6 43.28 38.74 -4.95
N GLY A 7 42.09 38.80 -5.58
CA GLY A 7 41.28 37.62 -5.96
C GLY A 7 40.36 37.11 -4.85
N ILE A 8 39.14 36.63 -5.10
CA ILE A 8 38.51 36.06 -6.29
C ILE A 8 37.02 36.43 -6.20
N LEU A 9 36.45 37.00 -7.26
CA LEU A 9 35.01 37.13 -7.43
C LEU A 9 34.49 35.80 -7.99
N SER A 10 34.09 34.88 -7.11
CA SER A 10 33.41 33.66 -7.53
C SER A 10 31.98 34.01 -7.94
N VAL A 11 31.78 34.13 -9.25
CA VAL A 11 30.46 34.07 -9.88
C VAL A 11 29.94 32.65 -9.70
N LEU A 12 29.15 32.42 -8.64
CA LEU A 12 28.41 31.19 -8.46
C LEU A 12 27.22 31.24 -9.43
N LEU A 13 27.38 30.58 -10.57
CA LEU A 13 26.34 30.37 -11.56
C LEU A 13 25.24 29.51 -10.91
N LEU A 14 24.14 30.14 -10.53
CA LEU A 14 22.92 29.50 -10.06
C LEU A 14 22.30 28.76 -11.26
N MET A 15 22.80 27.56 -11.58
CA MET A 15 22.05 26.62 -12.42
C MET A 15 20.88 26.13 -11.58
N GLY A 16 19.70 26.66 -11.87
CA GLY A 16 18.43 26.20 -11.32
C GLY A 16 18.21 24.75 -11.74
N LEU A 17 18.71 23.83 -10.92
CA LEU A 17 18.26 22.45 -10.92
C LEU A 17 16.91 22.46 -10.20
N THR A 18 15.83 22.61 -10.97
CA THR A 18 14.50 22.23 -10.48
C THR A 18 14.51 20.71 -10.35
N VAL A 19 15.00 20.19 -9.23
CA VAL A 19 14.65 18.85 -8.81
C VAL A 19 13.17 18.94 -8.47
N SER A 20 12.30 18.56 -9.41
CA SER A 20 10.94 18.15 -9.06
C SER A 20 11.09 16.91 -8.19
N LEU A 21 11.24 17.10 -6.89
CA LEU A 21 10.90 16.09 -5.90
C LEU A 21 9.39 15.89 -6.05
N VAL A 22 9.00 14.99 -6.94
CA VAL A 22 7.70 14.36 -6.84
C VAL A 22 7.79 13.56 -5.55
N SER A 23 7.28 14.10 -4.45
CA SER A 23 6.99 13.27 -3.28
C SER A 23 6.05 12.19 -3.80
N ALA A 24 6.49 10.93 -3.79
CA ALA A 24 5.62 9.84 -4.18
C ALA A 24 4.38 9.89 -3.28
N ALA A 25 3.21 10.01 -3.89
CA ALA A 25 1.96 9.97 -3.15
C ALA A 25 1.74 8.54 -2.65
N ASN A 26 1.06 8.38 -1.51
CA ASN A 26 0.64 7.07 -1.04
C ASN A 26 -0.23 6.39 -2.11
N THR A 27 -0.01 5.10 -2.32
CA THR A 27 -0.73 4.32 -3.35
C THR A 27 -1.22 3.02 -2.77
N VAL A 28 -2.41 2.58 -3.21
CA VAL A 28 -2.89 1.23 -2.91
C VAL A 28 -2.52 0.30 -4.05
N SER A 29 -1.79 -0.76 -3.74
CA SER A 29 -1.49 -1.90 -4.61
C SER A 29 -2.22 -3.14 -4.10
N PHE A 30 -2.23 -4.21 -4.91
CA PHE A 30 -2.83 -5.48 -4.52
C PHE A 30 -2.07 -6.64 -5.16
N GLY A 31 -2.12 -7.79 -4.51
CA GLY A 31 -1.34 -8.94 -4.94
C GLY A 31 -1.68 -10.21 -4.20
N THR A 32 -0.85 -11.20 -4.42
CA THR A 32 -0.95 -12.52 -3.79
C THR A 32 0.43 -13.02 -3.44
N THR A 33 0.53 -13.77 -2.36
CA THR A 33 1.69 -14.62 -2.06
C THR A 33 1.25 -16.08 -1.96
N GLY A 34 2.15 -17.03 -2.24
CA GLY A 34 1.85 -18.46 -2.19
C GLY A 34 0.88 -18.95 -3.29
N VAL A 35 0.42 -20.20 -3.15
CA VAL A 35 -0.36 -20.89 -4.20
C VAL A 35 -1.84 -20.89 -3.86
N GLY A 36 -2.67 -20.55 -4.85
CA GLY A 36 -4.13 -20.71 -4.81
C GLY A 36 -4.91 -19.42 -4.53
N ALA A 37 -4.27 -18.42 -3.92
CA ALA A 37 -4.87 -17.12 -3.70
C ALA A 37 -4.98 -16.31 -5.02
N THR A 38 -5.98 -15.42 -5.11
CA THR A 38 -6.16 -14.51 -6.23
C THR A 38 -6.56 -13.11 -5.74
N ALA A 39 -6.08 -12.08 -6.43
CA ALA A 39 -6.52 -10.70 -6.27
C ALA A 39 -6.97 -10.16 -7.64
N ILE A 40 -8.25 -9.84 -7.78
CA ILE A 40 -8.85 -9.48 -9.07
C ILE A 40 -9.59 -8.15 -8.94
N GLN A 41 -9.18 -7.15 -9.71
CA GLN A 41 -9.90 -5.89 -9.76
C GLN A 41 -11.12 -5.96 -10.68
N SER A 42 -12.24 -5.41 -10.21
CA SER A 42 -13.48 -5.21 -10.97
C SER A 42 -14.04 -3.82 -10.66
N GLY A 43 -13.91 -2.90 -11.62
CA GLY A 43 -14.31 -1.50 -11.44
C GLY A 43 -13.54 -0.83 -10.30
N SER A 44 -14.28 -0.31 -9.31
CA SER A 44 -13.75 0.34 -8.11
C SER A 44 -13.47 -0.63 -6.95
N THR A 45 -13.54 -1.94 -7.19
CA THR A 45 -13.33 -2.94 -6.15
C THR A 45 -12.23 -3.94 -6.51
N VAL A 46 -11.58 -4.50 -5.50
CA VAL A 46 -10.66 -5.63 -5.63
C VAL A 46 -11.24 -6.81 -4.85
N GLU A 47 -11.46 -7.92 -5.54
CA GLU A 47 -11.79 -9.19 -4.89
C GLU A 47 -10.50 -9.92 -4.50
N LEU A 48 -10.33 -10.12 -3.20
CA LEU A 48 -9.35 -11.03 -2.64
C LEU A 48 -10.02 -12.38 -2.38
N PHE A 49 -9.40 -13.45 -2.87
CA PHE A 49 -9.87 -14.80 -2.65
C PHE A 49 -8.73 -15.70 -2.20
N THR A 50 -8.98 -16.46 -1.14
CA THR A 50 -8.05 -17.45 -0.61
C THR A 50 -8.79 -18.78 -0.39
N PRO A 51 -8.43 -19.85 -1.14
CA PRO A 51 -9.09 -21.14 -1.01
C PRO A 51 -8.86 -21.76 0.37
N ASP A 52 -9.79 -22.61 0.80
CA ASP A 52 -9.62 -23.38 2.03
C ASP A 52 -8.40 -24.31 1.94
N GLY A 53 -7.57 -24.33 2.99
CA GLY A 53 -6.32 -25.11 3.02
C GLY A 53 -5.24 -24.62 2.06
N ALA A 54 -5.39 -23.43 1.45
CA ALA A 54 -4.36 -22.84 0.62
C ALA A 54 -3.12 -22.46 1.45
N ALA A 55 -1.95 -22.56 0.81
CA ALA A 55 -0.69 -22.09 1.37
C ALA A 55 -0.38 -20.63 0.97
N GLY A 56 -1.36 -19.92 0.40
CA GLY A 56 -1.21 -18.56 -0.09
C GLY A 56 -2.20 -17.59 0.53
N SER A 57 -1.92 -16.30 0.37
CA SER A 57 -2.68 -15.18 0.89
C SER A 57 -2.91 -14.16 -0.22
N ALA A 58 -4.09 -13.56 -0.26
CA ALA A 58 -4.37 -12.40 -1.10
C ALA A 58 -4.38 -11.13 -0.24
N TYR A 59 -3.92 -10.00 -0.77
CA TYR A 59 -3.82 -8.76 -0.01
C TYR A 59 -4.07 -7.53 -0.87
N ILE A 60 -4.48 -6.45 -0.21
CA ILE A 60 -4.24 -5.08 -0.67
C ILE A 60 -3.18 -4.44 0.24
N ARG A 61 -2.37 -3.53 -0.30
CA ARG A 61 -1.31 -2.82 0.41
C ARG A 61 -1.44 -1.33 0.19
N LEU A 62 -1.52 -0.55 1.25
CA LEU A 62 -1.27 0.89 1.19
C LEU A 62 0.23 1.12 1.36
N GLU A 63 0.91 1.59 0.32
CA GLU A 63 2.30 2.02 0.39
C GLU A 63 2.38 3.48 0.84
N ILE A 64 3.29 3.76 1.77
CA ILE A 64 3.49 5.07 2.38
C ILE A 64 4.93 5.50 2.11
N PRO A 65 5.21 6.20 0.99
CA PRO A 65 6.56 6.61 0.64
C PRO A 65 7.20 7.51 1.72
N GLY A 66 8.33 7.08 2.24
CA GLY A 66 9.03 7.76 3.34
C GLY A 66 8.50 7.39 4.74
N GLY A 67 7.47 6.55 4.82
CA GLY A 67 6.86 6.09 6.06
C GLY A 67 6.09 7.16 6.83
N ILE A 68 5.23 6.71 7.73
CA ILE A 68 4.56 7.52 8.75
C ILE A 68 5.00 7.04 10.12
N GLU A 69 5.30 7.95 11.05
CA GLU A 69 5.62 7.55 12.44
C GLU A 69 4.39 6.89 13.07
N LEU A 70 4.61 5.91 13.94
CA LEU A 70 3.52 5.10 14.50
C LEU A 70 2.55 5.95 15.33
N ASP A 71 3.07 6.96 16.05
CA ASP A 71 2.29 7.94 16.82
C ASP A 71 1.47 8.91 15.95
N ASP A 72 1.90 9.13 14.71
CA ASP A 72 1.22 9.96 13.73
C ASP A 72 0.01 9.26 13.08
N ILE A 73 -0.21 7.96 13.33
CA ILE A 73 -1.41 7.23 12.89
C ILE A 73 -2.59 7.54 13.82
N GLY A 74 -3.30 8.63 13.53
CA GLY A 74 -4.48 9.07 14.27
C GLY A 74 -5.76 8.30 13.92
N SER A 75 -5.89 7.78 12.70
CA SER A 75 -7.01 6.93 12.30
C SER A 75 -6.64 5.97 11.17
N LEU A 76 -7.19 4.74 11.25
CA LEU A 76 -7.07 3.74 10.19
C LEU A 76 -8.39 2.99 10.05
N SER A 77 -9.00 3.09 8.87
CA SER A 77 -10.20 2.32 8.52
C SER A 77 -10.14 1.81 7.09
N TYR A 78 -11.03 0.90 6.73
CA TYR A 78 -11.16 0.41 5.36
C TYR A 78 -12.60 0.02 5.06
N THR A 79 -12.98 0.10 3.78
CA THR A 79 -14.30 -0.30 3.30
C THR A 79 -14.20 -1.61 2.54
N ALA A 80 -14.88 -2.64 3.05
CA ALA A 80 -14.88 -3.97 2.45
C ALA A 80 -16.19 -4.74 2.70
N GLN A 81 -16.43 -5.77 1.89
CA GLN A 81 -17.49 -6.75 2.04
C GLN A 81 -16.89 -8.16 2.15
N VAL A 82 -17.07 -8.82 3.29
CA VAL A 82 -16.72 -10.22 3.50
C VAL A 82 -17.86 -11.09 2.99
N LEU A 83 -17.64 -11.79 1.89
CA LEU A 83 -18.65 -12.64 1.23
C LEU A 83 -18.71 -14.05 1.83
N ASN A 84 -17.55 -14.56 2.25
CA ASN A 84 -17.39 -15.90 2.78
C ASN A 84 -16.49 -15.81 4.01
N PRO A 85 -17.03 -15.55 5.21
CA PRO A 85 -16.20 -15.44 6.41
C PRO A 85 -15.53 -16.79 6.70
N ASP A 86 -14.28 -16.71 7.15
CA ASP A 86 -13.59 -17.83 7.78
C ASP A 86 -14.37 -18.28 9.04
N THR A 87 -14.31 -19.58 9.35
CA THR A 87 -14.93 -20.18 10.54
C THR A 87 -14.44 -19.61 11.88
N SER A 88 -13.26 -18.98 11.87
CA SER A 88 -12.61 -18.34 12.98
C SER A 88 -13.03 -16.87 13.11
N GLY A 89 -13.64 -16.29 12.07
CA GLY A 89 -14.19 -14.93 12.05
C GLY A 89 -13.15 -13.84 11.82
N PHE A 90 -11.94 -14.18 11.37
CA PHE A 90 -10.79 -13.28 11.32
C PHE A 90 -10.45 -12.90 9.88
N ALA A 91 -11.17 -11.93 9.32
CA ALA A 91 -10.79 -11.38 8.02
C ALA A 91 -11.39 -9.99 7.73
N PRO A 92 -10.62 -9.12 7.05
CA PRO A 92 -9.18 -9.20 6.81
C PRO A 92 -8.36 -8.93 8.09
N GLU A 93 -7.17 -9.52 8.15
CA GLU A 93 -6.11 -9.15 9.09
C GLU A 93 -5.45 -7.86 8.60
N VAL A 94 -5.06 -6.97 9.52
CA VAL A 94 -4.47 -5.66 9.19
C VAL A 94 -3.06 -5.58 9.74
N VAL A 95 -2.05 -5.43 8.88
CA VAL A 95 -0.64 -5.45 9.29
C VAL A 95 0.00 -4.09 9.05
N LEU A 96 0.48 -3.45 10.11
CA LEU A 96 1.38 -2.31 10.02
C LEU A 96 2.80 -2.86 9.91
N ASN A 97 3.47 -2.62 8.78
CA ASN A 97 4.85 -3.05 8.55
C ASN A 97 5.80 -1.94 8.99
N ILE A 98 6.60 -2.21 10.02
CA ILE A 98 7.34 -1.22 10.81
C ILE A 98 8.84 -1.40 10.58
N ASP A 99 9.49 -0.33 10.13
CA ASP A 99 10.95 -0.17 10.15
C ASP A 99 11.38 0.06 11.60
N ALA A 100 11.81 -1.01 12.26
CA ALA A 100 12.05 -1.05 13.70
C ALA A 100 13.52 -0.77 14.08
N ASP A 101 14.44 -0.93 13.12
CA ASP A 101 15.86 -0.61 13.32
C ASP A 101 16.26 0.76 12.77
N GLY A 102 15.36 1.42 12.03
CA GLY A 102 15.44 2.81 11.60
C GLY A 102 16.38 3.03 10.42
N ASP A 103 16.68 1.98 9.64
CA ASP A 103 17.58 2.08 8.50
C ASP A 103 16.90 2.62 7.22
N GLY A 104 15.57 2.72 7.25
CA GLY A 104 14.73 3.22 6.16
C GLY A 104 14.37 2.17 5.10
N VAL A 105 14.61 0.90 5.35
CA VAL A 105 14.35 -0.22 4.46
C VAL A 105 13.43 -1.21 5.17
N LEU A 106 12.24 -1.43 4.58
CA LEU A 106 11.34 -2.45 5.08
C LEU A 106 11.76 -3.85 4.61
N GLU A 107 12.03 -4.74 5.54
CA GLU A 107 12.43 -6.12 5.37
C GLU A 107 11.32 -7.08 5.79
N GLY A 108 10.87 -7.89 4.84
CA GLY A 108 9.82 -8.88 5.09
C GLY A 108 8.49 -8.23 5.45
N THR A 109 7.64 -8.05 4.46
CA THR A 109 6.30 -7.50 4.73
C THR A 109 5.37 -8.55 5.35
N GLY A 110 4.21 -8.13 5.86
CA GLY A 110 3.16 -8.96 6.46
C GLY A 110 3.03 -10.34 5.82
N VAL A 111 2.85 -10.35 4.51
CA VAL A 111 2.67 -11.55 3.69
C VAL A 111 3.91 -12.45 3.55
N ASP A 112 5.12 -11.91 3.70
CA ASP A 112 6.38 -12.65 3.59
C ASP A 112 6.67 -13.44 4.86
N TRP A 113 6.43 -12.83 6.02
CA TRP A 113 6.66 -13.49 7.31
C TRP A 113 5.47 -14.36 7.75
N MET A 114 4.22 -14.05 7.37
CA MET A 114 3.02 -14.83 7.73
C MET A 114 2.88 -16.19 7.00
N GLN A 115 3.89 -16.63 6.26
CA GLN A 115 3.91 -17.96 5.65
C GLN A 115 3.83 -19.07 6.71
N SER A 116 3.43 -20.28 6.29
CA SER A 116 3.21 -21.46 7.16
C SER A 116 4.22 -21.59 8.31
N GLY A 117 3.78 -21.27 9.54
CA GLY A 117 4.58 -21.39 10.76
C GLY A 117 5.25 -20.09 11.26
N HIS A 118 4.98 -18.95 10.62
CA HIS A 118 5.64 -17.65 10.81
C HIS A 118 7.16 -17.73 10.54
N ASN A 119 7.65 -16.91 9.61
CA ASN A 119 9.07 -16.82 9.29
C ASN A 119 9.65 -15.49 9.78
N PRO A 120 10.03 -15.39 11.05
CA PRO A 120 10.52 -14.13 11.61
C PRO A 120 11.90 -13.74 11.07
N SER A 121 12.66 -14.66 10.45
CA SER A 121 13.90 -14.31 9.75
C SER A 121 13.66 -13.43 8.52
N ALA A 122 12.42 -13.38 8.01
CA ALA A 122 12.06 -12.47 6.93
C ALA A 122 12.09 -11.00 7.37
N LEU A 123 11.89 -10.73 8.67
CA LEU A 123 11.85 -9.37 9.22
C LEU A 123 13.23 -8.71 9.28
N ASN A 124 14.32 -9.48 9.39
CA ASN A 124 15.72 -9.02 9.33
C ASN A 124 16.18 -7.84 10.24
N GLY A 125 15.34 -7.34 11.14
CA GLY A 125 15.62 -6.15 11.96
C GLY A 125 14.31 -5.43 12.30
N ASP A 126 13.36 -5.52 11.38
CA ASP A 126 12.04 -4.95 11.45
C ASP A 126 11.06 -5.70 12.34
N ASN A 127 9.86 -5.12 12.42
CA ASN A 127 8.74 -5.71 13.09
C ASN A 127 7.42 -5.36 12.41
N PHE A 128 6.33 -5.77 13.03
CA PHE A 128 4.99 -5.45 12.60
C PHE A 128 4.05 -5.31 13.80
N LEU A 129 2.93 -4.65 13.56
CA LEU A 129 1.74 -4.79 14.38
C LEU A 129 0.64 -5.40 13.54
N SER A 130 0.25 -6.63 13.86
CA SER A 130 -0.82 -7.34 13.19
C SER A 130 -2.07 -7.28 14.03
N GLY A 131 -3.08 -6.59 13.50
CA GLY A 131 -4.42 -6.53 14.05
C GLY A 131 -5.22 -7.72 13.55
N ASP A 132 -5.60 -8.60 14.46
CA ASP A 132 -6.64 -9.61 14.24
C ASP A 132 -7.83 -9.37 15.20
N ASN A 133 -8.89 -10.17 15.05
CA ASN A 133 -10.04 -10.17 15.94
C ASN A 133 -10.91 -8.89 15.95
N TRP A 134 -11.63 -8.69 14.85
CA TRP A 134 -12.86 -7.90 14.84
C TRP A 134 -13.92 -8.56 15.74
N PRO A 135 -14.59 -7.85 16.66
CA PRO A 135 -15.67 -8.43 17.47
C PRO A 135 -16.93 -8.65 16.60
N VAL A 136 -16.93 -9.65 15.72
CA VAL A 136 -18.15 -10.14 15.08
C VAL A 136 -18.78 -11.15 16.02
N SER A 137 -19.83 -10.74 16.72
CA SER A 137 -20.68 -11.64 17.50
C SER A 137 -21.45 -12.66 16.64
N ALA A 138 -21.30 -12.64 15.31
CA ALA A 138 -21.81 -13.69 14.44
C ALA A 138 -21.00 -13.78 13.14
N LEU A 139 -20.59 -15.01 12.82
CA LEU A 139 -19.97 -15.50 11.59
C LEU A 139 -20.93 -15.35 10.39
N VAL A 140 -21.29 -14.13 10.00
CA VAL A 140 -22.22 -13.89 8.89
C VAL A 140 -21.50 -13.11 7.80
N ALA A 141 -21.72 -13.53 6.55
CA ALA A 141 -21.36 -12.71 5.41
C ALA A 141 -22.01 -11.33 5.53
N ASP A 142 -21.30 -10.31 5.09
CA ASP A 142 -21.83 -8.97 5.10
C ASP A 142 -22.97 -8.84 4.08
N GLY A 143 -24.02 -8.11 4.46
CA GLY A 143 -25.10 -7.73 3.54
C GLY A 143 -24.67 -6.71 2.46
N GLY A 144 -23.46 -6.16 2.54
CA GLY A 144 -22.92 -5.14 1.65
C GLY A 144 -21.57 -4.62 2.12
N MET A 145 -21.07 -3.54 1.50
CA MET A 145 -19.83 -2.89 1.94
C MET A 145 -19.99 -2.31 3.35
N VAL A 146 -18.97 -2.55 4.19
CA VAL A 146 -18.90 -2.08 5.58
C VAL A 146 -17.57 -1.35 5.77
N ASN A 147 -17.64 -0.15 6.34
CA ASN A 147 -16.46 0.56 6.82
C ASN A 147 -16.06 0.00 8.20
N ARG A 148 -14.79 -0.32 8.36
CA ARG A 148 -14.23 -0.98 9.54
C ARG A 148 -13.10 -0.15 10.14
N ASN A 149 -13.22 0.20 11.42
CA ASN A 149 -12.20 0.94 12.15
C ASN A 149 -11.10 -0.01 12.64
N ALA A 150 -10.08 -0.20 11.80
CA ALA A 150 -8.99 -1.10 12.10
C ALA A 150 -8.22 -0.70 13.37
N LEU A 151 -8.01 0.60 13.57
CA LEU A 151 -7.23 1.07 14.73
C LEU A 151 -7.98 0.89 16.05
N GLY A 152 -9.29 1.14 16.04
CA GLY A 152 -10.11 1.14 17.26
C GLY A 152 -10.73 -0.21 17.64
N ASP A 153 -11.00 -1.07 16.67
CA ASP A 153 -11.82 -2.28 16.90
C ASP A 153 -10.99 -3.57 16.97
N TYR A 154 -9.72 -3.54 16.55
CA TYR A 154 -8.86 -4.73 16.48
C TYR A 154 -7.97 -4.91 17.71
N MET A 155 -7.54 -6.15 17.89
CA MET A 155 -6.51 -6.53 18.84
C MET A 155 -5.20 -6.75 18.09
N TYR A 156 -4.15 -6.05 18.50
CA TYR A 156 -2.86 -6.08 17.83
C TYR A 156 -1.85 -6.91 18.59
N TRP A 157 -1.02 -7.63 17.83
CA TRP A 157 0.13 -8.36 18.31
C TRP A 157 1.36 -8.09 17.42
N SER A 158 2.55 -8.41 17.92
CA SER A 158 3.82 -8.27 17.20
C SER A 158 4.68 -9.51 17.38
N ALA A 159 5.78 -9.62 16.63
CA ALA A 159 6.84 -10.54 17.03
C ALA A 159 7.45 -10.09 18.38
N ASN A 160 7.96 -11.05 19.14
CA ASN A 160 8.72 -10.81 20.38
C ASN A 160 10.16 -10.36 20.09
N ASP A 161 10.91 -9.97 21.12
CA ASP A 161 12.33 -9.58 21.04
C ASP A 161 13.20 -10.71 20.46
N ALA A 162 12.80 -11.97 20.67
CA ALA A 162 13.51 -13.12 20.14
C ALA A 162 13.27 -13.33 18.64
N ARG A 163 12.27 -12.65 18.06
CA ARG A 163 11.81 -12.81 16.69
C ARG A 163 11.73 -14.29 16.33
N ASP A 164 11.03 -15.08 17.15
CA ASP A 164 10.92 -16.54 16.95
C ASP A 164 9.54 -16.99 16.46
N GLY A 165 8.60 -16.05 16.32
CA GLY A 165 7.25 -16.29 15.78
C GLY A 165 6.32 -17.06 16.73
N LEU A 166 6.72 -17.30 17.99
CA LEU A 166 6.07 -18.24 18.91
C LEU A 166 5.47 -17.60 20.17
N SER A 167 5.50 -16.27 20.31
CA SER A 167 5.10 -15.58 21.54
C SER A 167 4.10 -14.46 21.29
N PHE A 168 2.84 -14.69 21.66
CA PHE A 168 1.77 -13.67 21.73
C PHE A 168 1.90 -12.77 22.97
N THR A 169 3.10 -12.31 23.31
CA THR A 169 3.35 -11.51 24.53
C THR A 169 2.70 -10.13 24.48
N LEU A 170 2.34 -9.66 23.28
CA LEU A 170 1.52 -8.49 23.03
C LEU A 170 0.22 -8.94 22.35
N TYR A 171 -0.92 -8.66 22.97
CA TYR A 171 -2.24 -8.80 22.36
C TYR A 171 -3.18 -7.77 22.99
N SER A 172 -3.32 -6.61 22.37
CA SER A 172 -4.00 -5.46 22.99
C SER A 172 -4.65 -4.53 21.97
N PRO A 173 -5.70 -3.78 22.32
CA PRO A 173 -6.19 -2.69 21.48
C PRO A 173 -5.05 -1.71 21.19
N PHE A 174 -4.99 -1.15 19.98
CA PHE A 174 -3.89 -0.29 19.55
C PHE A 174 -3.60 0.84 20.56
N GLY A 175 -4.63 1.60 20.96
CA GLY A 175 -4.49 2.70 21.92
C GLY A 175 -4.19 2.28 23.37
N SER A 176 -4.06 0.99 23.65
CA SER A 176 -3.63 0.45 24.95
C SER A 176 -2.22 -0.15 24.91
N ILE A 177 -1.58 -0.20 23.75
CA ILE A 177 -0.18 -0.62 23.64
C ILE A 177 0.69 0.49 24.26
N GLY A 178 1.54 0.11 25.20
CA GLY A 178 2.56 1.01 25.74
C GLY A 178 3.87 0.78 25.02
N PHE A 179 4.42 1.81 24.38
CA PHE A 179 5.73 1.77 23.75
C PHE A 179 6.84 2.24 24.71
N PRO A 180 8.09 1.77 24.55
CA PRO A 180 8.54 0.79 23.57
C PRO A 180 8.12 -0.65 23.94
N GLN A 181 7.85 -1.48 22.93
CA GLN A 181 7.46 -2.87 23.09
C GLN A 181 8.02 -3.73 21.96
N HIS A 182 8.78 -4.77 22.31
CA HIS A 182 9.35 -5.72 21.33
C HIS A 182 10.16 -5.06 20.20
N ASP A 183 11.04 -4.13 20.58
CA ASP A 183 11.83 -3.26 19.69
C ASP A 183 11.00 -2.37 18.76
N ILE A 184 9.70 -2.18 19.05
CA ILE A 184 8.88 -1.14 18.42
C ILE A 184 8.81 0.06 19.37
N ASP A 185 9.12 1.24 18.85
CA ASP A 185 8.93 2.55 19.46
C ASP A 185 7.79 3.32 18.76
N GLU A 186 7.21 4.31 19.44
CA GLU A 186 6.16 5.16 18.87
C GLU A 186 6.66 6.04 17.72
N THR A 187 7.99 6.25 17.65
CA THR A 187 8.66 7.00 16.59
C THR A 187 9.10 6.15 15.40
N ASP A 188 8.92 4.83 15.45
CA ASP A 188 9.24 3.95 14.34
C ASP A 188 8.29 4.17 13.16
N ARG A 189 8.79 3.93 11.94
CA ARG A 189 8.07 4.27 10.71
C ARG A 189 7.33 3.09 10.13
N VAL A 190 6.04 3.28 9.86
CA VAL A 190 5.20 2.38 9.08
C VAL A 190 5.34 2.72 7.60
N TYR A 191 5.98 1.84 6.82
CA TYR A 191 6.18 2.03 5.37
C TYR A 191 5.03 1.47 4.53
N SER A 192 4.29 0.51 5.07
CA SER A 192 3.11 -0.01 4.40
C SER A 192 2.11 -0.62 5.37
N ILE A 193 0.85 -0.65 4.94
CA ILE A 193 -0.26 -1.28 5.66
C ILE A 193 -0.88 -2.34 4.76
N ASP A 194 -0.85 -3.59 5.20
CA ASP A 194 -1.45 -4.71 4.47
C ASP A 194 -2.81 -5.07 5.04
N PHE A 195 -3.75 -5.37 4.15
CA PHE A 195 -5.04 -5.95 4.50
C PHE A 195 -5.13 -7.32 3.84
N ILE A 196 -5.04 -8.36 4.66
CA ILE A 196 -4.74 -9.71 4.19
C ILE A 196 -5.98 -10.60 4.34
N ALA A 197 -6.35 -11.24 3.23
CA ALA A 197 -7.32 -12.33 3.20
C ALA A 197 -6.56 -13.66 3.30
N GLY A 198 -6.57 -14.23 4.50
CA GLY A 198 -6.04 -15.56 4.81
C GLY A 198 -4.57 -15.55 5.23
N THR A 199 -4.30 -16.04 6.44
CA THR A 199 -2.98 -16.17 7.07
C THR A 199 -2.94 -17.55 7.76
N SER A 200 -1.95 -18.40 7.43
CA SER A 200 -1.88 -19.86 7.72
C SER A 200 -3.10 -20.54 8.40
N GLY A 201 -4.01 -21.19 7.64
CA GLY A 201 -5.18 -21.82 8.25
C GLY A 201 -6.29 -22.33 7.31
N SER A 202 -7.42 -22.67 7.91
CA SER A 202 -8.66 -23.05 7.21
C SER A 202 -9.51 -21.82 6.94
N PHE A 203 -9.48 -21.33 5.70
CA PHE A 203 -10.10 -20.06 5.32
C PHE A 203 -11.53 -20.18 4.82
N ASN A 204 -12.10 -21.39 4.73
CA ASN A 204 -13.47 -21.60 4.24
C ASN A 204 -13.75 -20.90 2.90
N ASN A 205 -12.76 -20.93 1.98
CA ASN A 205 -12.83 -20.22 0.70
C ASN A 205 -13.11 -18.72 0.89
N LEU A 206 -12.30 -18.06 1.75
CA LEU A 206 -12.44 -16.67 2.13
C LEU A 206 -12.48 -15.77 0.90
N ARG A 207 -13.50 -14.92 0.83
CA ARG A 207 -13.70 -13.92 -0.22
C ARG A 207 -14.00 -12.57 0.41
N VAL A 208 -13.22 -11.57 0.03
CA VAL A 208 -13.35 -10.20 0.51
C VAL A 208 -13.31 -9.24 -0.68
N LEU A 209 -14.32 -8.39 -0.82
CA LEU A 209 -14.31 -7.27 -1.76
C LEU A 209 -13.82 -6.03 -1.03
N PHE A 210 -12.76 -5.40 -1.50
CA PHE A 210 -12.28 -4.13 -0.99
C PHE A 210 -12.66 -2.98 -1.92
N GLU A 211 -12.92 -1.80 -1.35
CA GLU A 211 -13.19 -0.57 -2.10
C GLU A 211 -12.20 0.54 -1.78
N SER A 212 -11.86 0.73 -0.51
CA SER A 212 -10.98 1.83 -0.09
C SER A 212 -10.31 1.55 1.25
N VAL A 213 -9.19 2.24 1.47
CA VAL A 213 -8.50 2.39 2.75
C VAL A 213 -8.56 3.85 3.14
N GLU A 214 -8.70 4.16 4.42
CA GLU A 214 -8.59 5.52 4.94
C GLU A 214 -7.51 5.56 6.03
N LEU A 215 -6.54 6.46 5.86
CA LEU A 215 -5.49 6.73 6.83
C LEU A 215 -5.50 8.23 7.13
N ASN A 216 -5.64 8.60 8.40
CA ASN A 216 -5.71 9.99 8.87
C ASN A 216 -6.70 10.82 8.05
N GLU A 217 -7.94 10.33 7.93
CA GLU A 217 -9.05 10.97 7.20
C GLU A 217 -8.81 11.10 5.67
N THR A 218 -7.70 10.61 5.15
CA THR A 218 -7.42 10.57 3.71
C THR A 218 -7.85 9.24 3.14
N THR A 219 -8.79 9.27 2.20
CA THR A 219 -9.27 8.07 1.51
C THR A 219 -8.40 7.72 0.30
N TYR A 220 -7.98 6.46 0.24
CA TYR A 220 -7.22 5.85 -0.84
C TYR A 220 -8.08 4.76 -1.50
N PRO A 221 -8.58 4.97 -2.73
CA PRO A 221 -9.34 3.95 -3.44
C PRO A 221 -8.42 2.79 -3.87
N VAL A 222 -8.92 1.56 -3.86
CA VAL A 222 -8.15 0.36 -4.28
C VAL A 222 -7.98 0.24 -5.81
N SER A 223 -8.31 1.29 -6.56
CA SER A 223 -8.21 1.28 -8.01
C SER A 223 -6.75 1.35 -8.47
N VAL A 224 -6.33 0.54 -9.45
CA VAL A 224 -5.14 0.89 -10.24
C VAL A 224 -5.24 2.33 -10.70
N PRO A 225 -4.12 3.09 -10.75
CA PRO A 225 -4.08 4.31 -11.51
C PRO A 225 -4.58 3.94 -12.91
N GLN A 226 -5.78 4.39 -13.27
CA GLN A 226 -6.26 4.26 -14.63
C GLN A 226 -5.14 4.89 -15.48
N PRO A 227 -4.64 4.22 -16.54
CA PRO A 227 -3.65 4.84 -17.40
C PRO A 227 -4.18 6.22 -17.72
N THR A 228 -3.45 7.26 -17.32
CA THR A 228 -3.79 8.62 -17.73
C THR A 228 -3.95 8.51 -19.24
N PRO A 229 -5.12 8.85 -19.82
CA PRO A 229 -5.29 8.74 -21.26
C PRO A 229 -4.09 9.47 -21.86
N THR A 230 -3.24 8.72 -22.57
CA THR A 230 -2.06 9.31 -23.22
C THR A 230 -2.60 10.53 -23.95
N PRO A 231 -2.05 11.75 -23.72
CA PRO A 231 -2.51 12.91 -24.43
C PRO A 231 -2.44 12.56 -25.90
N THR A 232 -3.61 12.46 -26.48
CA THR A 232 -3.83 12.17 -27.88
C THR A 232 -3.03 13.23 -28.63
N THR A 233 -2.01 12.79 -29.34
CA THR A 233 -1.16 13.70 -30.09
C THR A 233 -1.98 14.15 -31.28
N ASP A 234 -2.54 15.35 -31.25
CA ASP A 234 -3.10 15.97 -32.44
C ASP A 234 -1.99 16.07 -33.49
N VAL A 235 -2.10 15.24 -34.53
CA VAL A 235 -1.11 15.13 -35.61
C VAL A 235 -1.40 16.16 -36.70
N CYS A 236 -2.62 16.69 -36.76
CA CYS A 236 -3.12 17.53 -37.84
C CYS A 236 -3.85 18.75 -37.25
N ALA A 237 -3.15 19.86 -37.04
CA ALA A 237 -3.70 21.06 -36.39
C ALA A 237 -4.91 21.71 -37.13
N ASN A 238 -5.18 21.30 -38.37
CA ASN A 238 -6.30 21.76 -39.19
C ASN A 238 -7.50 20.79 -39.19
N ILE A 239 -7.46 19.70 -38.42
CA ILE A 239 -8.54 18.71 -38.32
C ILE A 239 -9.04 18.70 -36.88
N ASP A 240 -10.32 19.00 -36.69
CA ASP A 240 -10.92 19.02 -35.35
C ASP A 240 -10.86 17.64 -34.69
N GLY A 241 -10.38 17.65 -33.45
CA GLY A 241 -10.32 16.48 -32.60
C GLY A 241 -9.00 15.73 -32.70
N ASP A 242 -8.83 14.82 -31.77
CA ASP A 242 -7.61 14.05 -31.60
C ASP A 242 -7.46 12.97 -32.67
N GLN A 243 -6.29 12.90 -33.33
CA GLN A 243 -6.00 11.84 -34.30
C GLN A 243 -4.85 10.96 -33.81
N SER A 244 -4.99 9.64 -33.91
CA SER A 244 -3.91 8.70 -33.55
C SER A 244 -2.80 8.61 -34.61
N GLY A 245 -2.94 9.35 -35.71
CA GLY A 245 -2.07 9.36 -36.88
C GLY A 245 -2.63 10.27 -37.97
N VAL A 246 -1.87 10.47 -39.05
CA VAL A 246 -2.38 11.19 -40.24
C VAL A 246 -3.54 10.39 -40.85
N PRO A 247 -4.74 10.98 -41.04
CA PRO A 247 -5.88 10.29 -41.62
C PRO A 247 -5.62 9.76 -43.04
N ASP A 248 -6.32 8.68 -43.41
CA ASP A 248 -6.20 8.07 -44.73
C ASP A 248 -6.47 9.08 -45.85
N GLY A 249 -5.59 9.08 -46.85
CA GLY A 249 -5.67 9.98 -48.00
C GLY A 249 -5.08 11.37 -47.76
N LEU A 250 -4.46 11.62 -46.60
CA LEU A 250 -3.75 12.85 -46.29
C LEU A 250 -2.25 12.61 -46.08
N HIS A 251 -1.46 13.68 -46.19
CA HIS A 251 -0.06 13.76 -45.77
C HIS A 251 0.20 15.09 -45.06
N LEU A 252 1.28 15.15 -44.27
CA LEU A 252 1.70 16.41 -43.65
C LEU A 252 2.21 17.40 -44.70
N ASP A 253 1.84 18.66 -44.56
CA ASP A 253 2.36 19.75 -45.38
C ASP A 253 3.86 20.01 -45.12
N ALA A 254 4.46 20.93 -45.87
CA ALA A 254 5.87 21.27 -45.71
C ALA A 254 6.23 21.87 -44.34
N SER A 255 5.24 22.36 -43.59
CA SER A 255 5.44 22.88 -42.23
C SER A 255 5.39 21.79 -41.15
N GLY A 256 4.88 20.60 -41.50
CA GLY A 256 4.74 19.47 -40.59
C GLY A 256 3.61 19.64 -39.57
N GLN A 257 2.68 20.57 -39.78
CA GLN A 257 1.60 20.89 -38.83
C GLN A 257 0.19 20.60 -39.36
N ASN A 258 -0.04 20.72 -40.67
CA ASN A 258 -1.37 20.48 -41.27
C ASN A 258 -1.36 19.23 -42.15
N CYS A 259 -2.50 18.55 -42.20
CA CYS A 259 -2.72 17.43 -43.08
C CYS A 259 -3.49 17.87 -44.33
N VAL A 260 -2.98 17.51 -45.51
CA VAL A 260 -3.51 17.89 -46.83
C VAL A 260 -3.68 16.65 -47.71
N ALA A 261 -4.66 16.67 -48.61
CA ALA A 261 -4.92 15.56 -49.50
C ALA A 261 -3.77 15.33 -50.50
N PHE A 262 -3.57 14.08 -50.90
CA PHE A 262 -2.70 13.72 -52.03
C PHE A 262 -3.18 14.33 -53.36
#